data_AF-A0A831LGC2-F1
#
_entry.id   AF-A0A831LGC2-F1
#
_cell.length_a   1.000
_cell.length_b   1.000
_cell.length_c   1.000
_cell.angle_alpha   90.00
_cell.angle_beta   90.00
_cell.angle_gamma   90.00
#
_symmetry.space_group_name_H-M   'P 1'
#
loop_
_entity.id
_entity.type
_entity.pdbx_description
1 polymer ?
#
loop_
_entity_poly.entity_id
_entity_poly.type
_entity_poly.pdbx_seq_one_letter_code
_entity_poly.pdbx_strand_id
1 'polypeptide(L)'
;MKIPHEEIKRLRLQKSVSQIDMADAAGMSRSAYISFEKNGSENLPLKSALGIAEKLETPFNELFGIKGNSPANVKLEQTIEEKEGKIKELQEAIQKNDQLIKLLQKENKELFKAKAGLELKENFGLYHETENQLREAKDEKETEKLREYQKRVNGYFISKKISELLDSGVFSRFEILELIFENDRIVEDMYYTGKHDPENFANHLNIFMKITIEEVSSFLEMYEAKASRSG
;
A
#
# COMPACT_ATOMS: atom_id res chain seq x y z
N MET A 1 -57.46 9.66 16.65
CA MET A 1 -56.42 8.63 16.91
C MET A 1 -56.96 7.73 18.01
N LYS A 2 -57.15 6.42 17.77
CA LYS A 2 -57.70 5.53 18.80
C LYS A 2 -56.57 5.13 19.75
N ILE A 3 -56.73 5.37 21.05
CA ILE A 3 -55.70 5.06 22.05
C ILE A 3 -55.62 3.53 22.26
N PRO A 4 -54.43 2.91 22.14
CA PRO A 4 -54.28 1.46 22.13
C PRO A 4 -54.21 0.88 23.56
N HIS A 5 -55.27 1.09 24.34
CA HIS A 5 -55.35 0.68 25.76
C HIS A 5 -55.20 -0.84 25.97
N GLU A 6 -55.72 -1.67 25.07
CA GLU A 6 -55.53 -3.14 25.13
C GLU A 6 -54.06 -3.54 24.93
N GLU A 7 -53.36 -2.85 24.03
CA GLU A 7 -51.94 -3.10 23.76
C GLU A 7 -51.06 -2.63 24.93
N ILE A 8 -51.37 -1.46 25.49
CA ILE A 8 -50.73 -0.93 26.70
C ILE A 8 -50.89 -1.91 27.87
N LYS A 9 -52.10 -2.44 28.07
CA LYS A 9 -52.38 -3.45 29.10
C LYS A 9 -51.61 -4.75 28.85
N ARG A 10 -51.56 -5.21 27.60
CA ARG A 10 -50.80 -6.41 27.20
C ARG A 10 -49.31 -6.24 27.52
N LEU A 11 -48.69 -5.14 27.10
CA LEU A 11 -47.29 -4.83 27.34
C LEU A 11 -46.98 -4.69 28.83
N ARG A 12 -47.85 -4.01 29.59
CA ARG A 12 -47.73 -3.89 31.06
C ARG A 12 -47.65 -5.26 31.72
N LEU A 13 -48.58 -6.16 31.38
CA LEU A 13 -48.63 -7.51 31.92
C LEU A 13 -47.39 -8.33 31.53
N GLN A 14 -46.93 -8.22 30.27
CA GLN A 14 -45.71 -8.89 29.82
C GLN A 14 -44.47 -8.44 30.59
N LYS A 15 -44.35 -7.12 30.83
CA LYS A 15 -43.24 -6.54 31.59
C LYS A 15 -43.42 -6.62 33.11
N SER A 16 -44.47 -7.29 33.59
CA SER A 16 -44.80 -7.44 35.01
C SER A 16 -44.87 -6.11 35.78
N VAL A 17 -45.24 -5.02 35.09
CA VAL A 17 -45.37 -3.70 35.72
C VAL A 17 -46.72 -3.62 36.43
N SER A 18 -46.74 -3.13 37.67
CA SER A 18 -47.99 -3.01 38.41
C SER A 18 -48.85 -1.86 37.87
N GLN A 19 -50.16 -1.95 38.05
CA GLN A 19 -51.07 -0.84 37.69
C GLN A 19 -50.82 0.42 38.52
N ILE A 20 -50.21 0.28 39.71
CA ILE A 20 -49.84 1.43 40.56
C ILE A 20 -48.67 2.16 39.90
N ASP A 21 -47.62 1.42 39.55
CA ASP A 21 -46.43 1.99 38.92
C ASP A 21 -46.72 2.62 37.56
N MET A 22 -47.67 2.07 36.81
CA MET A 22 -48.13 2.67 35.57
C MET A 22 -48.96 3.94 35.80
N ALA A 23 -49.83 3.94 36.82
CA ALA A 23 -50.63 5.11 37.15
C ALA A 23 -49.73 6.29 37.57
N ASP A 24 -48.71 6.01 38.38
CA ASP A 24 -47.72 7.01 38.82
C ASP A 24 -46.94 7.57 37.62
N ALA A 25 -46.45 6.70 36.72
CA ALA A 25 -45.75 7.14 35.52
C ALA A 25 -46.63 7.93 34.55
N ALA A 26 -47.91 7.55 34.41
CA ALA A 26 -48.88 8.26 33.59
C ALA A 26 -49.34 9.58 34.21
N GLY A 27 -49.01 9.86 35.48
CA GLY A 27 -49.53 11.01 36.22
C GLY A 27 -51.04 10.94 36.44
N MET A 28 -51.58 9.73 36.61
CA MET A 28 -53.01 9.44 36.80
C MET A 28 -53.25 8.81 38.17
N SER A 29 -54.46 8.92 38.71
CA SER A 29 -54.82 8.11 39.87
C SER A 29 -54.91 6.63 39.47
N ARG A 30 -54.63 5.71 40.41
CA ARG A 30 -54.74 4.26 40.19
C ARG A 30 -56.11 3.86 39.63
N SER A 31 -57.19 4.45 40.16
CA SER A 31 -58.56 4.17 39.71
C SER A 31 -58.80 4.65 38.27
N ALA A 32 -58.27 5.82 37.90
CA ALA A 32 -58.36 6.34 36.54
C ALA A 32 -57.57 5.46 35.55
N TYR A 33 -56.37 5.00 35.93
CA TYR A 33 -55.58 4.11 35.08
C TYR A 33 -56.25 2.73 34.89
N ILE A 34 -56.84 2.16 35.95
CA ILE A 34 -57.63 0.91 35.84
C ILE A 34 -58.82 1.10 34.88
N SER A 35 -59.51 2.23 34.98
CA SER A 35 -60.62 2.56 34.07
C SER A 35 -60.16 2.68 32.62
N PHE A 36 -59.02 3.33 32.41
CA PHE A 36 -58.36 3.44 31.10
C PHE A 36 -58.01 2.08 30.50
N GLU A 37 -57.40 1.16 31.25
CA GLU A 37 -57.08 -0.19 30.75
C GLU A 37 -58.32 -1.04 30.44
N LYS A 38 -59.46 -0.75 31.07
CA LYS A 38 -60.69 -1.54 30.93
C LYS A 38 -61.60 -1.04 29.82
N ASN A 39 -61.77 0.28 29.73
CA ASN A 39 -62.78 0.91 28.88
C ASN A 39 -62.13 1.77 27.78
N GLY A 40 -60.81 1.94 27.80
CA GLY A 40 -60.12 2.95 27.02
C GLY A 40 -60.41 4.36 27.51
N SER A 41 -59.88 5.34 26.77
CA SER A 41 -60.25 6.74 26.87
C SER A 41 -60.28 7.33 25.46
N GLU A 42 -61.15 8.30 25.22
CA GLU A 42 -61.14 9.08 23.98
C GLU A 42 -59.97 10.08 23.97
N ASN A 43 -59.54 10.54 25.15
CA ASN A 43 -58.49 11.52 25.31
C ASN A 43 -57.48 11.06 26.37
N LEU A 44 -56.20 11.06 26.00
CA LEU A 44 -55.07 10.80 26.90
C LEU A 44 -54.10 11.97 26.74
N PRO A 45 -53.82 12.74 27.80
CA PRO A 45 -52.86 13.85 27.73
C PRO A 45 -51.49 13.36 27.25
N LEU A 46 -50.81 14.16 26.42
CA LEU A 46 -49.50 13.79 25.86
C LEU A 46 -48.48 13.42 26.95
N LYS A 47 -48.48 14.14 28.07
CA LYS A 47 -47.61 13.84 29.22
C LYS A 47 -47.88 12.44 29.78
N SER A 48 -49.14 12.06 29.91
CA SER A 48 -49.54 10.72 30.36
C SER A 48 -49.16 9.64 29.34
N ALA A 49 -49.34 9.93 28.06
CA ALA A 49 -48.97 9.03 26.97
C ALA A 49 -47.45 8.81 26.87
N LEU A 50 -46.65 9.86 27.06
CA LEU A 50 -45.18 9.78 27.16
C LEU A 50 -44.74 8.99 28.40
N GLY A 51 -45.35 9.26 29.56
CA GLY A 51 -45.04 8.53 30.80
C GLY A 51 -45.36 7.04 30.71
N ILE A 52 -46.45 6.68 30.02
CA ILE A 52 -46.79 5.28 29.71
C ILE A 52 -45.73 4.67 28.78
N ALA A 53 -45.34 5.36 27.71
CA ALA A 53 -44.33 4.88 26.76
C ALA A 53 -42.97 4.66 27.42
N GLU A 54 -42.54 5.60 28.27
CA GLU A 54 -41.31 5.53 29.05
C GLU A 54 -41.35 4.36 30.04
N LYS A 55 -42.45 4.19 30.79
CA LYS A 55 -42.60 3.11 31.77
C LYS A 55 -42.64 1.72 31.13
N LEU A 56 -43.15 1.63 29.90
CA LEU A 56 -43.15 0.42 29.10
C LEU A 56 -41.87 0.26 28.27
N GLU A 57 -40.93 1.21 28.33
CA GLU A 57 -39.72 1.29 27.51
C GLU A 57 -40.02 0.98 26.03
N THR A 58 -41.13 1.50 25.53
CA THR A 58 -41.59 1.31 24.16
C THR A 58 -41.60 2.68 23.50
N PRO A 59 -40.94 2.88 22.33
CA PRO A 59 -40.95 4.16 21.64
C PRO A 59 -42.38 4.70 21.45
N PHE A 60 -42.59 5.97 21.79
CA PHE A 60 -43.93 6.60 21.75
C PHE A 60 -44.61 6.45 20.37
N ASN A 61 -43.84 6.64 19.31
CA ASN A 61 -44.29 6.47 17.94
C ASN A 61 -44.74 5.03 17.62
N GLU A 62 -44.03 4.03 18.15
CA GLU A 62 -44.39 2.62 18.01
C GLU A 62 -45.64 2.30 18.82
N LEU A 63 -45.67 2.67 20.11
CA LEU A 63 -46.76 2.38 21.03
C LEU A 63 -48.10 2.97 20.55
N PHE A 64 -48.06 4.16 19.96
CA PHE A 64 -49.23 4.86 19.47
C PHE A 64 -49.45 4.72 17.95
N GLY A 65 -48.70 3.84 17.27
CA GLY A 65 -48.89 3.55 15.85
C GLY A 65 -48.70 4.76 14.93
N ILE A 66 -47.87 5.72 15.36
CA ILE A 66 -47.45 6.86 14.54
C ILE A 66 -46.45 6.30 13.53
N LYS A 67 -46.95 5.95 12.34
CA LYS A 67 -46.13 5.45 11.24
C LYS A 67 -45.03 6.48 10.95
N GLY A 68 -43.79 6.13 11.28
CA GLY A 68 -42.59 6.93 11.07
C GLY A 68 -42.15 7.05 9.62
N ASN A 69 -43.10 7.14 8.68
CA ASN A 69 -42.80 7.41 7.27
C ASN A 69 -42.65 8.93 7.07
N SER A 70 -41.66 9.51 7.75
CA SER A 70 -41.25 10.87 7.43
C SER A 70 -40.58 10.84 6.05
N PRO A 71 -40.99 11.69 5.09
CA PRO A 71 -40.30 11.85 3.81
C PRO A 71 -38.79 12.13 3.97
N ALA A 72 -38.37 12.63 5.14
CA ALA A 72 -36.96 12.82 5.47
C ALA A 72 -36.18 11.49 5.60
N ASN A 73 -36.78 10.43 6.16
CA ASN A 73 -36.12 9.13 6.31
C ASN A 73 -35.90 8.45 4.95
N VAL A 74 -36.87 8.52 4.04
CA VAL A 74 -36.73 7.97 2.68
C VAL A 74 -35.62 8.69 1.90
N LYS A 75 -35.51 10.02 2.04
CA LYS A 75 -34.42 10.79 1.42
C LYS A 75 -33.05 10.44 2.03
N LEU A 76 -32.99 10.20 3.34
CA LEU A 76 -31.78 9.77 4.02
C LEU A 76 -31.32 8.39 3.54
N GLU A 77 -32.23 7.42 3.44
CA GLU A 77 -31.95 6.08 2.93
C GLU A 77 -31.41 6.12 1.49
N GLN A 78 -32.07 6.88 0.60
CA GLN A 78 -31.59 7.08 -0.78
C GLN A 78 -30.20 7.72 -0.84
N THR A 79 -29.95 8.69 0.03
CA THR A 79 -28.63 9.34 0.11
C THR A 79 -27.56 8.35 0.59
N ILE A 80 -27.88 7.52 1.57
CA ILE A 80 -26.96 6.48 2.08
C ILE A 80 -26.59 5.53 0.95
N GLU A 81 -27.59 5.01 0.22
CA GLU A 81 -27.36 4.08 -0.90
C GLU A 81 -26.50 4.72 -2.01
N GLU A 82 -26.77 5.98 -2.38
CA GLU A 82 -25.96 6.72 -3.35
C GLU A 82 -24.51 6.88 -2.88
N LYS A 83 -24.30 7.22 -1.59
CA LYS A 83 -22.96 7.37 -1.02
C LYS A 83 -22.22 6.04 -0.93
N GLU A 84 -22.91 4.95 -0.57
CA GLU A 84 -22.34 3.61 -0.53
C GLU A 84 -21.90 3.14 -1.92
N GLY A 85 -22.72 3.38 -2.95
CA GLY A 85 -22.35 3.14 -4.34
C GLY A 85 -21.09 3.91 -4.75
N LYS A 86 -21.04 5.21 -4.41
CA LYS A 86 -19.87 6.04 -4.70
C LYS A 86 -18.61 5.59 -3.93
N ILE A 87 -18.75 5.13 -2.69
CA ILE A 87 -17.63 4.57 -1.91
C ILE A 87 -17.06 3.34 -2.62
N LYS A 88 -17.92 2.46 -3.11
CA LYS A 88 -17.49 1.26 -3.84
C LYS A 88 -16.74 1.61 -5.13
N GLU A 89 -17.27 2.53 -5.93
CA GLU A 89 -16.60 3.01 -7.15
C GLU A 89 -15.21 3.61 -6.85
N LEU A 90 -15.11 4.41 -5.79
CA LEU A 90 -13.84 5.00 -5.38
C LEU A 90 -12.84 3.95 -4.90
N GLN A 91 -13.30 2.90 -4.19
CA GLN A 91 -12.44 1.79 -3.77
C GLN A 91 -11.89 1.00 -4.96
N GLU A 92 -12.72 0.73 -5.97
CA GLU A 92 -12.29 0.07 -7.22
C GLU A 92 -11.27 0.93 -7.98
N ALA A 93 -11.49 2.25 -8.04
CA ALA A 93 -10.55 3.19 -8.64
C ALA A 93 -9.19 3.23 -7.91
N ILE A 94 -9.20 3.21 -6.57
CA ILE A 94 -7.97 3.15 -5.75
C ILE A 94 -7.20 1.86 -6.05
N GLN A 95 -7.86 0.70 -6.07
CA GLN A 95 -7.20 -0.57 -6.36
C GLN A 95 -6.55 -0.58 -7.75
N LYS A 96 -7.24 -0.03 -8.76
CA LYS A 96 -6.69 0.11 -10.11
C LYS A 96 -5.47 1.04 -10.13
N ASN A 97 -5.54 2.16 -9.41
CA ASN A 97 -4.43 3.10 -9.32
C ASN A 97 -3.21 2.48 -8.61
N ASP A 98 -3.41 1.67 -7.57
CA ASP A 98 -2.32 0.95 -6.90
C ASP A 98 -1.63 -0.04 -7.84
N GLN A 99 -2.38 -0.72 -8.70
CA GLN A 99 -1.82 -1.59 -9.74
C GLN A 99 -0.99 -0.78 -10.75
N LEU A 100 -1.50 0.38 -11.19
CA LEU A 100 -0.77 1.27 -12.09
C LEU A 100 0.51 1.81 -11.46
N ILE A 101 0.48 2.18 -10.18
CA ILE A 101 1.67 2.63 -9.43
C ILE A 101 2.74 1.53 -9.44
N LYS A 102 2.38 0.28 -9.17
CA LYS A 102 3.32 -0.85 -9.20
C LYS A 102 3.92 -1.06 -10.59
N LEU A 103 3.11 -0.95 -11.64
CA LEU A 103 3.59 -1.04 -13.03
C LEU A 103 4.57 0.08 -13.37
N LEU A 104 4.22 1.32 -13.05
CA LEU A 104 5.09 2.49 -13.27
C LEU A 104 6.39 2.41 -12.46
N GLN A 105 6.34 1.93 -11.23
CA GLN A 105 7.53 1.70 -10.41
C GLN A 105 8.47 0.67 -11.06
N LYS A 106 7.91 -0.42 -11.61
CA LYS A 106 8.68 -1.41 -12.36
C LYS A 106 9.29 -0.80 -13.62
N GLU A 107 8.50 -0.14 -14.46
CA GLU A 107 8.98 0.48 -15.70
C GLU A 107 10.05 1.54 -15.43
N ASN A 108 9.87 2.38 -14.42
CA ASN A 108 10.89 3.37 -14.02
C ASN A 108 12.19 2.70 -13.56
N LYS A 109 12.11 1.58 -12.83
CA LYS A 109 13.30 0.82 -12.44
C LYS A 109 14.03 0.26 -13.66
N GLU A 110 13.30 -0.35 -14.60
CA GLU A 110 13.88 -0.89 -15.85
C GLU A 110 14.52 0.21 -16.71
N LEU A 111 13.86 1.37 -16.85
CA LEU A 111 14.40 2.50 -17.59
C LEU A 111 15.65 3.08 -16.91
N PHE A 112 15.64 3.16 -15.58
CA PHE A 112 16.82 3.56 -14.82
C PHE A 112 17.96 2.54 -14.99
N LYS A 113 17.67 1.23 -14.97
CA LYS A 113 18.64 0.17 -15.24
C LYS A 113 19.27 0.36 -16.63
N ALA A 114 18.44 0.53 -17.66
CA ALA A 114 18.90 0.71 -19.04
C ALA A 114 19.78 1.96 -19.20
N LYS A 115 19.37 3.09 -18.62
CA LYS A 115 20.17 4.32 -18.62
C LYS A 115 21.51 4.14 -17.93
N ALA A 116 21.52 3.52 -16.75
CA ALA A 116 22.74 3.23 -16.00
C ALA A 116 23.69 2.31 -16.79
N GLY A 117 23.15 1.28 -17.45
CA GLY A 117 23.92 0.38 -18.32
C GLY A 117 24.59 1.12 -19.47
N LEU A 118 23.87 2.00 -20.18
CA LEU A 118 24.45 2.81 -21.27
C LEU A 118 25.60 3.71 -20.80
N GLU A 119 25.41 4.42 -19.68
CA GLU A 119 26.45 5.30 -19.12
C GLU A 119 27.67 4.50 -18.64
N LEU A 120 27.47 3.34 -18.02
CA LEU A 120 28.56 2.44 -17.64
C LEU A 120 29.30 1.90 -18.87
N LYS A 121 28.56 1.47 -19.90
CA LYS A 121 29.13 0.96 -21.15
C LYS A 121 30.04 1.99 -21.83
N GLU A 122 29.62 3.25 -21.88
CA GLU A 122 30.42 4.34 -22.42
C GLU A 122 31.71 4.54 -21.60
N ASN A 123 31.59 4.61 -20.28
CA ASN A 123 32.74 4.79 -19.39
C ASN A 123 33.73 3.61 -19.46
N PHE A 124 33.25 2.36 -19.49
CA PHE A 124 34.08 1.18 -19.70
C PHE A 124 34.75 1.22 -21.08
N GLY A 125 34.03 1.64 -22.12
CA GLY A 125 34.60 1.83 -23.45
C GLY A 125 35.82 2.77 -23.46
N LEU A 126 35.70 3.94 -22.83
CA LEU A 126 36.81 4.89 -22.68
C LEU A 126 37.96 4.34 -21.84
N TYR A 127 37.64 3.61 -20.77
CA TYR A 127 38.64 2.93 -19.95
C TYR A 127 39.46 1.92 -20.76
N HIS A 128 38.79 1.08 -21.56
CA HIS A 128 39.39 0.05 -22.40
C HIS A 128 40.19 0.64 -23.57
N GLU A 129 39.70 1.72 -24.19
CA GLU A 129 40.44 2.44 -25.22
C GLU A 129 41.78 2.94 -24.68
N THR A 130 41.77 3.52 -23.48
CA THR A 130 43.00 3.98 -22.82
C THR A 130 43.91 2.81 -22.44
N GLU A 131 43.35 1.66 -22.07
CA GLU A 131 44.13 0.45 -21.79
C GLU A 131 44.86 -0.07 -23.04
N ASN A 132 44.19 -0.04 -24.20
CA ASN A 132 44.81 -0.43 -25.47
C ASN A 132 45.93 0.54 -25.85
N GLN A 133 45.71 1.86 -25.70
CA GLN A 133 46.75 2.87 -25.92
C GLN A 133 47.96 2.63 -25.00
N LEU A 134 47.72 2.28 -23.73
CA LEU A 134 48.79 1.93 -22.77
C LEU A 134 49.60 0.70 -23.18
N ARG A 135 48.95 -0.32 -23.77
CA ARG A 135 49.64 -1.53 -24.26
C ARG A 135 50.52 -1.25 -25.48
N GLU A 136 50.13 -0.28 -26.30
CA GLU A 136 50.84 0.09 -27.53
C GLU A 136 51.89 1.20 -27.31
N ALA A 137 51.81 1.93 -26.20
CA ALA A 137 52.70 3.01 -25.85
C ALA A 137 54.16 2.53 -25.74
N LYS A 138 55.06 3.24 -26.43
CA LYS A 138 56.51 2.97 -26.43
C LYS A 138 57.29 4.00 -25.62
N ASP A 139 56.68 5.15 -25.34
CA ASP A 139 57.27 6.25 -24.59
C ASP A 139 56.82 6.21 -23.12
N GLU A 140 57.78 6.30 -22.21
CA GLU A 140 57.52 6.21 -20.76
C GLU A 140 56.71 7.42 -20.25
N LYS A 141 56.96 8.61 -20.81
CA LYS A 141 56.24 9.83 -20.41
C LYS A 141 54.79 9.82 -20.90
N GLU A 142 54.55 9.32 -22.10
CA GLU A 142 53.20 9.07 -22.63
C GLU A 142 52.48 8.00 -21.81
N THR A 143 53.16 6.91 -21.47
CA THR A 143 52.61 5.83 -20.64
C THR A 143 52.15 6.36 -19.28
N GLU A 144 52.96 7.18 -18.61
CA GLU A 144 52.59 7.75 -17.31
C GLU A 144 51.37 8.67 -17.40
N LYS A 145 51.29 9.52 -18.44
CA LYS A 145 50.11 10.37 -18.66
C LYS A 145 48.85 9.57 -18.90
N LEU A 146 48.92 8.52 -19.71
CA LEU A 146 47.78 7.65 -20.00
C LEU A 146 47.34 6.88 -18.75
N ARG A 147 48.28 6.42 -17.91
CA ARG A 147 47.95 5.78 -16.61
C ARG A 147 47.25 6.74 -15.67
N GLU A 148 47.75 7.97 -15.55
CA GLU A 148 47.12 9.00 -14.73
C GLU A 148 45.71 9.32 -15.24
N TYR A 149 45.54 9.47 -16.55
CA TYR A 149 44.25 9.71 -17.19
C TYR A 149 43.27 8.56 -16.95
N GLN A 150 43.69 7.32 -17.21
CA GLN A 150 42.86 6.13 -17.01
C GLN A 150 42.39 6.01 -15.56
N LYS A 151 43.28 6.22 -14.59
CA LYS A 151 42.94 6.08 -13.16
C LYS A 151 42.11 7.25 -12.63
N ARG A 152 42.51 8.50 -12.93
CA ARG A 152 41.89 9.69 -12.32
C ARG A 152 40.64 10.17 -13.02
N VAL A 153 40.49 9.84 -14.30
CA VAL A 153 39.34 10.28 -15.10
C VAL A 153 38.43 9.09 -15.35
N ASN A 154 38.86 8.11 -16.14
CA ASN A 154 37.98 7.02 -16.57
C ASN A 154 37.53 6.15 -15.39
N GLY A 155 38.48 5.69 -14.55
CA GLY A 155 38.17 4.91 -13.36
C GLY A 155 37.31 5.67 -12.34
N TYR A 156 37.57 6.97 -12.16
CA TYR A 156 36.77 7.82 -11.27
C TYR A 156 35.31 7.90 -11.70
N PHE A 157 35.02 8.10 -13.00
CA PHE A 157 33.64 8.19 -13.48
C PHE A 157 32.88 6.87 -13.31
N ILE A 158 33.53 5.73 -13.54
CA ILE A 158 32.96 4.40 -13.28
C ILE A 158 32.67 4.24 -11.79
N SER A 159 33.66 4.45 -10.92
CA SER A 159 33.49 4.36 -9.47
C SER A 159 32.38 5.27 -8.95
N LYS A 160 32.37 6.53 -9.40
CA LYS A 160 31.34 7.50 -9.03
C LYS A 160 29.97 7.02 -9.43
N LYS A 161 29.81 6.49 -10.66
CA LYS A 161 28.53 5.99 -11.13
C LYS A 161 28.06 4.78 -10.31
N ILE A 162 28.96 3.86 -10.01
CA ILE A 162 28.65 2.70 -9.15
C ILE A 162 28.21 3.16 -7.75
N SER A 163 28.90 4.13 -7.15
CA SER A 163 28.51 4.72 -5.87
C SER A 163 27.14 5.39 -5.93
N GLU A 164 26.85 6.18 -6.96
CA GLU A 164 25.52 6.79 -7.16
C GLU A 164 24.41 5.73 -7.25
N LEU A 165 24.67 4.61 -7.93
CA LEU A 165 23.70 3.51 -8.02
C LEU A 165 23.49 2.81 -6.67
N LEU A 166 24.56 2.57 -5.91
CA LEU A 166 24.49 2.00 -4.56
C LEU A 166 23.72 2.93 -3.61
N ASP A 167 24.05 4.21 -3.61
CA ASP A 167 23.47 5.21 -2.71
C ASP A 167 22.00 5.52 -3.04
N SER A 168 21.56 5.25 -4.28
CA SER A 168 20.16 5.42 -4.68
C SER A 168 19.19 4.50 -3.93
N GLY A 169 19.67 3.36 -3.42
CA GLY A 169 18.83 2.31 -2.82
C GLY A 169 17.88 1.61 -3.79
N VAL A 170 17.89 1.97 -5.08
CA VAL A 170 17.04 1.36 -6.11
C VAL A 170 17.57 0.00 -6.55
N PHE A 171 18.90 -0.12 -6.60
CA PHE A 171 19.59 -1.33 -7.03
C PHE A 171 20.25 -2.01 -5.85
N SER A 172 20.06 -3.31 -5.76
CA SER A 172 20.90 -4.14 -4.91
C SER A 172 22.33 -4.18 -5.47
N ARG A 173 23.29 -4.50 -4.60
CA ARG A 173 24.66 -4.75 -5.00
C ARG A 173 24.78 -5.83 -6.08
N PHE A 174 23.93 -6.86 -6.00
CA PHE A 174 23.84 -7.90 -7.02
C PHE A 174 23.42 -7.34 -8.39
N GLU A 175 22.37 -6.52 -8.45
CA GLU A 175 21.90 -5.89 -9.70
C GLU A 175 22.94 -4.94 -10.31
N ILE A 176 23.76 -4.29 -9.48
CA ILE A 176 24.86 -3.45 -9.95
C ILE A 176 25.98 -4.31 -10.54
N LEU A 177 26.30 -5.45 -9.93
CA LEU A 177 27.25 -6.40 -10.50
C LEU A 177 26.73 -6.99 -11.83
N GLU A 178 25.44 -7.31 -11.93
CA GLU A 178 24.83 -7.69 -13.21
C GLU A 178 25.00 -6.60 -14.26
N LEU A 179 24.74 -5.34 -13.91
CA LEU A 179 24.94 -4.21 -14.82
C LEU A 179 26.38 -4.08 -15.30
N ILE A 180 27.37 -4.29 -14.43
CA ILE A 180 28.77 -4.28 -14.83
C ILE A 180 29.07 -5.45 -15.77
N PHE A 181 28.62 -6.66 -15.43
CA PHE A 181 28.78 -7.85 -16.28
C PHE A 181 28.17 -7.69 -17.67
N GLU A 182 26.99 -7.06 -17.76
CA GLU A 182 26.28 -6.84 -19.03
C GLU A 182 26.93 -5.76 -19.91
N ASN A 183 27.79 -4.89 -19.36
CA ASN A 183 28.28 -3.67 -20.04
C ASN A 183 29.80 -3.50 -20.06
N ASP A 184 30.54 -4.31 -19.33
CA ASP A 184 32.00 -4.32 -19.33
C ASP A 184 32.55 -5.47 -20.18
N ARG A 185 33.15 -5.11 -21.32
CA ARG A 185 33.73 -6.07 -22.26
C ARG A 185 34.84 -6.93 -21.66
N ILE A 186 35.63 -6.42 -20.70
CA ILE A 186 36.67 -7.24 -20.06
C ILE A 186 36.05 -8.34 -19.21
N VAL A 187 34.98 -8.01 -18.48
CA VAL A 187 34.23 -8.96 -17.66
C VAL A 187 33.52 -9.99 -18.54
N GLU A 188 32.94 -9.55 -19.66
CA GLU A 188 32.37 -10.41 -20.70
C GLU A 188 33.42 -11.39 -21.25
N ASP A 189 34.59 -10.89 -21.65
CA ASP A 189 35.69 -11.70 -22.17
C ASP A 189 36.21 -12.68 -21.11
N MET A 190 36.37 -12.26 -19.85
CA MET A 190 36.76 -13.14 -18.73
C MET A 190 35.78 -14.28 -18.55
N TYR A 191 34.48 -13.99 -18.67
CA TYR A 191 33.42 -14.99 -18.57
C TYR A 191 33.47 -15.95 -19.76
N TYR A 192 33.41 -15.49 -21.01
CA TYR A 192 33.32 -16.39 -22.16
C TYR A 192 34.62 -17.12 -22.54
N THR A 193 35.79 -16.65 -22.10
CA THR A 193 37.09 -17.30 -22.39
C THR A 193 37.46 -18.43 -21.42
N GLY A 194 36.55 -18.81 -20.51
CA GLY A 194 36.77 -19.92 -19.58
C GLY A 194 37.66 -19.58 -18.39
N LYS A 195 37.89 -18.28 -18.13
CA LYS A 195 38.57 -17.77 -16.94
C LYS A 195 37.53 -17.34 -15.89
N HIS A 196 36.57 -18.22 -15.59
CA HIS A 196 35.55 -18.06 -14.55
C HIS A 196 36.15 -18.14 -13.14
N ASP A 197 37.26 -17.45 -12.90
CA ASP A 197 37.96 -17.43 -11.63
C ASP A 197 37.53 -16.18 -10.85
N PRO A 198 36.80 -16.33 -9.74
CA PRO A 198 36.34 -15.22 -8.92
C PRO A 198 37.46 -14.25 -8.51
N GLU A 199 38.71 -14.72 -8.39
CA GLU A 199 39.85 -13.87 -8.07
C GLU A 199 40.14 -12.84 -9.17
N ASN A 200 40.06 -13.25 -10.45
CA ASN A 200 40.30 -12.34 -11.58
C ASN A 200 39.21 -11.27 -11.68
N PHE A 201 37.95 -11.65 -11.51
CA PHE A 201 36.84 -10.70 -11.45
C PHE A 201 36.98 -9.75 -10.27
N ALA A 202 37.31 -10.25 -9.08
CA ALA A 202 37.52 -9.42 -7.91
C ALA A 202 38.65 -8.41 -8.12
N ASN A 203 39.78 -8.82 -8.72
CA ASN A 203 40.91 -7.93 -9.01
C ASN A 203 40.51 -6.80 -9.97
N HIS A 204 39.75 -7.11 -11.01
CA HIS A 204 39.24 -6.13 -11.96
C HIS A 204 38.22 -5.18 -11.32
N LEU A 205 37.22 -5.72 -10.63
CA LEU A 205 36.16 -4.94 -10.00
C LEU A 205 36.69 -4.04 -8.88
N ASN A 206 37.72 -4.45 -8.15
CA ASN A 206 38.37 -3.65 -7.10
C ASN A 206 39.04 -2.37 -7.61
N ILE A 207 39.21 -2.22 -8.92
CA ILE A 207 39.61 -0.94 -9.53
C ILE A 207 38.51 0.10 -9.30
N PHE A 208 37.24 -0.32 -9.35
CA PHE A 208 36.09 0.58 -9.37
C PHE A 208 35.25 0.54 -8.08
N MET A 209 35.17 -0.62 -7.45
CA MET A 209 34.37 -0.85 -6.24
C MET A 209 35.03 -1.88 -5.33
N LYS A 210 35.06 -1.60 -4.03
CA LYS A 210 35.56 -2.57 -3.05
C LYS A 210 34.68 -3.82 -3.08
N ILE A 211 35.26 -4.98 -3.36
CA ILE A 211 34.57 -6.28 -3.38
C ILE A 211 35.51 -7.41 -2.98
N THR A 212 35.00 -8.40 -2.26
CA THR A 212 35.73 -9.61 -1.86
C THR A 212 35.57 -10.73 -2.88
N ILE A 213 36.48 -11.71 -2.85
CA ILE A 213 36.41 -12.90 -3.72
C ILE A 213 35.14 -13.68 -3.42
N GLU A 214 34.76 -13.81 -2.14
CA GLU A 214 33.55 -14.52 -1.70
C GLU A 214 32.27 -13.87 -2.22
N GLU A 215 32.20 -12.54 -2.24
CA GLU A 215 31.08 -11.80 -2.84
C GLU A 215 30.97 -12.06 -4.34
N VAL A 216 32.10 -12.11 -5.05
CA VAL A 216 32.14 -12.41 -6.49
C VAL A 216 31.73 -13.86 -6.75
N SER A 217 32.25 -14.83 -5.98
CA SER A 217 31.86 -16.24 -6.11
C SER A 217 30.35 -16.42 -5.92
N SER A 218 29.79 -15.80 -4.88
CA SER A 218 28.35 -15.84 -4.61
C SER A 218 27.54 -15.21 -5.74
N PHE A 219 28.03 -14.11 -6.31
CA PHE A 219 27.41 -13.47 -7.47
C PHE A 219 27.40 -14.40 -8.69
N LEU A 220 28.54 -15.00 -9.04
CA LEU A 220 28.67 -15.87 -10.21
C LEU A 220 27.73 -17.08 -10.12
N GLU A 221 27.67 -17.75 -8.97
CA GLU A 221 26.74 -18.87 -8.72
C GLU A 221 25.28 -18.46 -8.95
N MET A 222 24.87 -17.32 -8.42
CA MET A 222 23.51 -16.80 -8.57
C MET A 222 23.21 -16.39 -10.02
N TYR A 223 24.18 -15.77 -10.70
CA TYR A 223 24.06 -15.33 -12.08
C TYR A 223 23.89 -16.52 -13.04
N GLU A 224 24.70 -17.57 -12.89
CA GLU A 224 24.61 -18.81 -13.66
C GLU A 224 23.28 -19.54 -13.42
N ALA A 225 22.83 -19.62 -12.16
CA ALA A 225 21.55 -20.23 -11.81
C ALA A 225 20.36 -19.48 -12.43
N LYS A 226 20.44 -18.15 -12.53
CA LYS A 226 19.42 -17.31 -13.18
C LYS A 226 19.44 -17.51 -14.70
N ALA A 227 20.61 -17.54 -15.32
CA ALA A 227 20.77 -17.80 -16.75
C ALA A 227 20.20 -19.19 -17.13
N SER A 228 20.49 -20.21 -16.33
CA SER A 228 20.04 -21.59 -16.55
C SER A 228 18.53 -21.81 -16.42
N ARG A 229 17.81 -20.92 -15.72
CA ARG A 229 16.34 -20.96 -15.59
C ARG A 229 15.61 -20.21 -16.71
N SER A 230 16.35 -19.44 -17.49
CA SER A 230 15.82 -18.55 -18.52
C SER A 230 16.00 -19.11 -19.94
N GLY A 231 16.68 -20.25 -20.07
CA GLY A 231 16.79 -21.07 -21.30
C GLY A 231 15.90 -22.30 -21.23
#